data_AF-A0A409X0M2-F1
#
_entry.id   AF-A0A409X0M2-F1
#
_cell.length_a   1.000
_cell.length_b   1.000
_cell.length_c   1.000
_cell.angle_alpha   90.00
_cell.angle_beta   90.00
_cell.angle_gamma   90.00
#
_symmetry.space_group_name_H-M   'P 1'
#
loop_
_entity.id
_entity.type
_entity.pdbx_description
1 polymer ?
#
loop_
_entity_poly.entity_id
_entity_poly.type
_entity_poly.pdbx_seq_one_letter_code
_entity_poly.pdbx_strand_id
1 'polypeptide(L)'
;MSTSDKPSYNFRMADWQDFTKNLEIRLTDLACARPLYTKDEIFDAAHTLKEVLQDTIRTRIKLQKPLPDKKRWWTGELEDAKRQKNRLGSMHHKLRTFDQHPYKKRWWTGELEDAKRQKNRLGSMHHKLRTFDQHPCHQQFKEAKSAFAKLVIETKRKHWNDWLSEASTKDLWTANKYLRNPTGDGGQPRIPTLEATDPYTDEKVEIATNEEKACMFATTFFPRKPEHS
;
A
#
# COMPACT_ATOMS: atom_id res chain seq x y z
N MET A 1 12.86 -34.61 -1.74
CA MET A 1 11.84 -35.66 -1.83
C MET A 1 10.47 -35.00 -1.76
N SER A 2 9.83 -34.80 -2.91
CA SER A 2 8.50 -34.17 -2.99
C SER A 2 7.45 -35.12 -2.43
N THR A 3 6.78 -34.72 -1.35
CA THR A 3 5.65 -35.47 -0.79
C THR A 3 4.52 -35.50 -1.82
N SER A 4 4.17 -36.68 -2.30
CA SER A 4 2.98 -37.04 -3.09
C SER A 4 1.83 -36.01 -3.01
N ASP A 5 1.49 -35.37 -4.14
CA ASP A 5 0.38 -34.42 -4.37
C ASP A 5 -1.01 -35.08 -4.24
N LYS A 6 -1.29 -35.71 -3.08
CA LYS A 6 -2.65 -36.18 -2.79
C LYS A 6 -3.49 -34.96 -2.37
N PRO A 7 -4.67 -34.74 -2.99
CA PRO A 7 -5.62 -33.75 -2.53
C PRO A 7 -5.92 -34.00 -1.05
N SER A 8 -5.70 -32.97 -0.22
CA SER A 8 -5.93 -33.04 1.23
C SER A 8 -7.17 -32.24 1.60
N TYR A 9 -7.92 -32.68 2.60
CA TYR A 9 -9.10 -31.97 3.08
C TYR A 9 -8.72 -30.63 3.73
N ASN A 10 -9.49 -29.58 3.45
CA ASN A 10 -9.28 -28.26 4.05
C ASN A 10 -9.95 -28.16 5.43
N PHE A 11 -9.34 -28.78 6.45
CA PHE A 11 -9.84 -28.72 7.84
C PHE A 11 -9.79 -27.31 8.44
N ARG A 12 -8.91 -26.44 7.92
CA ARG A 12 -8.69 -25.10 8.48
C ARG A 12 -9.85 -24.14 8.17
N MET A 13 -10.51 -24.33 7.02
CA MET A 13 -11.68 -23.53 6.61
C MET A 13 -12.97 -24.34 6.61
N ALA A 14 -13.00 -25.48 7.30
CA ALA A 14 -14.20 -26.28 7.43
C ALA A 14 -15.23 -25.56 8.30
N ASP A 15 -16.50 -25.63 7.91
CA ASP A 15 -17.61 -25.20 8.76
C ASP A 15 -17.84 -26.29 9.82
N TRP A 16 -17.23 -26.09 11.00
CA TRP A 16 -17.31 -27.07 12.09
C TRP A 16 -18.71 -27.18 12.68
N GLN A 17 -19.55 -26.14 12.60
CA GLN A 17 -20.92 -26.19 13.11
C GLN A 17 -21.82 -27.03 12.21
N ASP A 18 -21.71 -26.90 10.88
CA ASP A 18 -22.44 -27.77 9.94
C ASP A 18 -21.93 -29.21 10.04
N PHE A 19 -20.60 -29.38 10.21
CA PHE A 19 -20.00 -30.71 10.38
C PHE A 19 -20.53 -31.43 11.62
N THR A 20 -20.51 -30.80 12.80
CA THR A 20 -20.96 -31.44 14.05
C THR A 20 -22.43 -31.81 13.99
N LYS A 21 -23.30 -30.91 13.50
CA LYS A 21 -24.74 -31.19 13.33
C LYS A 21 -25.00 -32.41 12.44
N ASN A 22 -24.27 -32.52 11.33
CA ASN A 22 -24.44 -33.66 10.43
C ASN A 22 -23.89 -34.96 11.01
N LEU A 23 -22.79 -34.87 11.76
CA LEU A 23 -22.25 -36.03 12.46
C LEU A 23 -23.21 -36.51 13.54
N GLU A 24 -23.80 -35.60 14.33
CA GLU A 24 -24.81 -35.91 15.34
C GLU A 24 -26.01 -36.63 14.72
N ILE A 25 -26.57 -36.12 13.62
CA ILE A 25 -27.70 -36.78 12.92
C ILE A 25 -27.35 -38.21 12.51
N ARG A 26 -26.17 -38.41 11.91
CA ARG A 26 -25.72 -39.75 11.48
C ARG A 26 -25.43 -40.68 12.66
N LEU A 27 -24.95 -40.13 13.77
CA LEU A 27 -24.72 -40.89 15.00
C LEU A 27 -26.04 -41.25 15.70
N THR A 28 -27.05 -40.40 15.67
CA THR A 28 -28.39 -40.73 16.18
C THR A 28 -29.05 -41.83 15.35
N ASP A 29 -28.84 -41.84 14.02
CA ASP A 29 -29.35 -42.92 13.15
C ASP A 29 -28.66 -44.27 13.41
N LEU A 30 -27.41 -44.24 13.89
CA LEU A 30 -26.64 -45.44 14.27
C LEU A 30 -26.97 -45.94 15.68
N ALA A 31 -27.58 -45.09 16.51
CA ALA A 31 -27.76 -45.35 17.93
C ALA A 31 -28.83 -46.41 18.17
N CYS A 32 -28.40 -47.67 18.12
CA CYS A 32 -28.91 -48.67 19.05
C CYS A 32 -27.81 -48.91 20.08
N ALA A 33 -27.86 -48.19 21.20
CA ALA A 33 -26.95 -48.41 22.32
C ALA A 33 -27.17 -49.84 22.86
N ARG A 34 -26.33 -50.77 22.41
CA ARG A 34 -26.39 -52.18 22.79
C ARG A 34 -25.11 -52.56 23.55
N PRO A 35 -25.21 -53.41 24.58
CA PRO A 35 -24.02 -53.94 25.23
C PRO A 35 -23.23 -54.81 24.24
N LEU A 36 -21.91 -54.63 24.24
CA LEU A 36 -20.97 -55.37 23.39
C LEU A 36 -20.16 -56.31 24.29
N TYR A 37 -20.13 -57.59 23.95
CA TYR A 37 -19.51 -58.64 24.78
C TYR A 37 -18.30 -59.27 24.09
N THR A 38 -18.26 -59.20 22.76
CA THR A 38 -17.23 -59.88 21.96
C THR A 38 -16.20 -58.89 21.42
N LYS A 39 -14.95 -59.32 21.32
CA LYS A 39 -13.87 -58.53 20.71
C LYS A 39 -14.22 -58.08 19.28
N ASP A 40 -14.85 -58.96 18.50
CA ASP A 40 -15.26 -58.67 17.12
C ASP A 40 -16.37 -57.61 17.07
N GLU A 41 -17.35 -57.67 17.98
CA GLU A 41 -18.40 -56.66 18.11
C GLU A 41 -17.85 -55.27 18.41
N ILE A 42 -16.77 -55.20 19.20
CA ILE A 42 -16.07 -53.94 19.50
C ILE A 42 -15.37 -53.40 18.25
N PHE A 43 -14.68 -54.25 17.48
CA PHE A 43 -14.02 -53.84 16.25
C PHE A 43 -15.02 -53.40 15.18
N ASP A 44 -16.14 -54.09 15.04
CA ASP A 44 -17.20 -53.74 14.10
C ASP A 44 -17.85 -52.39 14.45
N ALA A 45 -18.11 -52.16 15.74
CA ALA A 45 -18.62 -50.87 16.21
C ALA A 45 -17.62 -49.74 15.94
N ALA A 46 -16.33 -49.96 16.23
CA ALA A 46 -15.27 -48.99 15.94
C ALA A 46 -15.12 -48.72 14.44
N HIS A 47 -15.23 -49.75 13.60
CA HIS A 47 -15.18 -49.61 12.14
C HIS A 47 -16.37 -48.79 11.62
N THR A 48 -17.57 -49.07 12.14
CA THR A 48 -18.80 -48.35 11.78
C THR A 48 -18.68 -46.86 12.13
N LEU A 49 -18.22 -46.53 13.34
CA LEU A 49 -17.97 -45.15 13.76
C LEU A 49 -16.93 -44.46 12.87
N LYS A 50 -15.84 -45.16 12.55
CA LYS A 50 -14.79 -44.64 11.68
C LYS A 50 -15.31 -44.34 10.27
N GLU A 51 -16.10 -45.23 9.67
CA GLU A 51 -16.65 -45.01 8.33
C GLU A 51 -17.62 -43.84 8.32
N VAL A 52 -18.47 -43.71 9.33
CA VAL A 52 -19.41 -42.58 9.45
C VAL A 52 -18.67 -41.26 9.60
N LEU A 53 -17.59 -41.25 10.38
CA LEU A 53 -16.70 -40.09 10.50
C LEU A 53 -15.98 -39.79 9.18
N GLN A 54 -15.48 -40.80 8.46
CA GLN A 54 -14.84 -40.59 7.16
C GLN A 54 -15.83 -40.09 6.10
N ASP A 55 -17.06 -40.60 6.11
CA ASP A 55 -18.12 -40.19 5.19
C ASP A 55 -18.62 -38.77 5.47
N THR A 56 -18.72 -38.37 6.74
CA THR A 56 -18.99 -36.98 7.09
C THR A 56 -17.85 -36.06 6.63
N ILE A 57 -16.60 -36.46 6.79
CA ILE A 57 -15.45 -35.71 6.25
C ILE A 57 -15.55 -35.57 4.73
N ARG A 58 -15.76 -36.69 4.02
CA ARG A 58 -15.87 -36.73 2.54
C ARG A 58 -16.99 -35.86 2.02
N THR A 59 -18.12 -35.80 2.72
CA THR A 59 -19.32 -35.06 2.29
C THR A 59 -19.28 -33.58 2.63
N ARG A 60 -18.76 -33.21 3.81
CA ARG A 60 -18.84 -31.83 4.32
C ARG A 60 -17.55 -31.04 4.13
N ILE A 61 -16.39 -31.69 4.16
CA ILE A 61 -15.11 -30.99 4.06
C ILE A 61 -14.63 -30.99 2.61
N LYS A 62 -14.42 -29.79 2.07
CA LYS A 62 -13.93 -29.62 0.70
C LYS A 62 -12.47 -30.07 0.59
N LEU A 63 -12.15 -30.76 -0.51
CA LEU A 63 -10.78 -31.03 -0.88
C LEU A 63 -10.06 -29.73 -1.25
N GLN A 64 -8.89 -29.54 -0.67
CA GLN A 64 -7.96 -28.49 -1.06
C GLN A 64 -7.21 -28.95 -2.31
N LYS A 65 -7.21 -28.11 -3.34
CA LYS A 65 -6.35 -28.32 -4.51
C LYS A 65 -4.90 -28.18 -4.07
N PRO A 66 -4.02 -29.16 -4.35
CA PRO A 66 -2.59 -28.94 -4.20
C PRO A 66 -2.21 -27.78 -5.11
N LEU A 67 -1.71 -26.71 -4.51
CA LEU A 67 -1.20 -25.54 -5.20
C LEU A 67 0.31 -25.55 -4.92
N PRO A 68 1.14 -25.95 -5.90
CA PRO A 68 2.59 -26.09 -5.71
C PRO A 68 3.23 -24.83 -5.08
N ASP A 69 2.69 -23.66 -5.40
CA ASP A 69 3.22 -22.36 -4.96
C ASP A 69 2.49 -21.77 -3.73
N LYS A 70 1.54 -22.48 -3.12
CA LYS A 70 0.90 -21.97 -1.89
C LYS A 70 1.87 -22.10 -0.72
N LYS A 71 2.38 -20.95 -0.28
CA LYS A 71 3.29 -20.87 0.87
C LYS A 71 2.59 -21.37 2.14
N ARG A 72 3.25 -22.27 2.89
CA ARG A 72 2.71 -22.92 4.10
C ARG A 72 2.33 -21.96 5.22
N TRP A 73 2.94 -20.78 5.26
CA TRP A 73 2.66 -19.71 6.23
C TRP A 73 1.46 -18.83 5.85
N TRP A 74 0.84 -19.05 4.68
CA TRP A 74 -0.31 -18.29 4.23
C TRP A 74 -1.59 -18.78 4.93
N THR A 75 -2.15 -17.94 5.81
CA THR A 75 -3.34 -18.24 6.61
C THR A 75 -4.62 -17.68 5.98
N GLY A 76 -5.79 -18.13 6.44
CA GLY A 76 -7.09 -17.55 6.02
C GLY A 76 -7.21 -16.07 6.36
N GLU A 77 -6.76 -15.68 7.56
CA GLU A 77 -6.72 -14.29 8.01
C GLU A 77 -5.89 -13.38 7.09
N LEU A 78 -4.75 -13.88 6.58
CA LEU A 78 -3.94 -13.15 5.59
C LEU A 78 -4.65 -13.03 4.24
N GLU A 79 -5.46 -14.03 3.86
CA GLU A 79 -6.28 -13.96 2.66
C GLU A 79 -7.40 -12.92 2.81
N ASP A 80 -8.03 -12.86 3.97
CA ASP A 80 -9.06 -11.87 4.29
C ASP A 80 -8.47 -10.46 4.39
N ALA A 81 -7.32 -10.28 5.04
CA ALA A 81 -6.60 -9.01 5.06
C ALA A 81 -6.20 -8.56 3.64
N LYS A 82 -5.76 -9.49 2.79
CA LYS A 82 -5.48 -9.21 1.37
C LYS A 82 -6.74 -8.81 0.62
N ARG A 83 -7.88 -9.48 0.84
CA ARG A 83 -9.17 -9.11 0.24
C ARG A 83 -9.62 -7.73 0.68
N GLN A 84 -9.53 -7.42 1.97
CA GLN A 84 -9.85 -6.11 2.55
C GLN A 84 -8.98 -5.01 1.90
N LYS A 85 -7.65 -5.20 1.88
CA LYS A 85 -6.71 -4.30 1.20
C LYS A 85 -7.08 -4.09 -0.26
N ASN A 86 -7.34 -5.16 -1.01
CA ASN A 86 -7.67 -5.09 -2.43
C ASN A 86 -9.01 -4.38 -2.66
N ARG A 87 -10.00 -4.60 -1.79
CA ARG A 87 -11.30 -3.90 -1.81
C ARG A 87 -11.10 -2.40 -1.61
N LEU A 88 -10.36 -2.00 -0.58
CA LEU A 88 -10.04 -0.58 -0.32
C LEU A 88 -9.24 0.03 -1.47
N GLY A 89 -8.26 -0.68 -2.02
CA GLY A 89 -7.48 -0.24 -3.18
C GLY A 89 -8.36 -0.06 -4.43
N SER A 90 -9.30 -0.97 -4.68
CA SER A 90 -10.27 -0.86 -5.78
C SER A 90 -11.21 0.33 -5.58
N MET A 91 -11.74 0.52 -4.38
CA MET A 91 -12.57 1.69 -4.03
C MET A 91 -11.80 3.00 -4.25
N HIS A 92 -10.57 3.10 -3.74
CA HIS A 92 -9.72 4.26 -3.96
C HIS A 92 -9.47 4.52 -5.45
N HIS A 93 -9.18 3.48 -6.23
CA HIS A 93 -8.98 3.61 -7.67
C HIS A 93 -10.23 4.14 -8.39
N LYS A 94 -11.42 3.67 -8.01
CA LYS A 94 -12.70 4.17 -8.57
C LYS A 94 -12.94 5.62 -8.17
N LEU A 95 -12.82 5.93 -6.89
CA LEU A 95 -13.09 7.26 -6.35
C LEU A 95 -12.06 8.30 -6.78
N ARG A 96 -10.84 7.89 -7.21
CA ARG A 96 -9.82 8.81 -7.75
C ARG A 96 -10.35 9.67 -8.92
N THR A 97 -11.37 9.19 -9.63
CA THR A 97 -11.99 9.93 -10.74
C THR A 97 -12.96 11.01 -10.26
N PHE A 98 -13.52 10.88 -9.05
CA PHE A 98 -14.45 11.83 -8.45
C PHE A 98 -13.76 13.17 -8.16
N ASP A 99 -14.36 14.28 -8.58
CA ASP A 99 -13.73 15.61 -8.53
C ASP A 99 -13.46 16.15 -7.12
N GLN A 100 -14.16 15.62 -6.11
CA GLN A 100 -14.02 16.03 -4.71
C GLN A 100 -13.19 15.07 -3.84
N HIS A 101 -12.40 14.16 -4.43
CA HIS A 101 -11.58 13.27 -3.61
C HIS A 101 -10.45 14.05 -2.90
N PRO A 102 -10.24 13.89 -1.57
CA PRO A 102 -9.20 14.61 -0.81
C PRO A 102 -7.76 14.47 -1.33
N TYR A 103 -7.45 13.42 -2.11
CA TYR A 103 -6.12 13.17 -2.66
C TYR A 103 -6.01 13.48 -4.16
N LYS A 104 -7.11 13.91 -4.81
CA LYS A 104 -7.07 14.40 -6.19
C LYS A 104 -6.62 15.86 -6.18
N LYS A 105 -5.67 16.20 -7.03
CA LYS A 105 -5.24 17.60 -7.18
C LYS A 105 -6.42 18.39 -7.77
N ARG A 106 -6.83 19.47 -7.10
CA ARG A 106 -8.01 20.27 -7.50
C ARG A 106 -7.89 20.90 -8.90
N TRP A 107 -6.66 21.14 -9.36
CA TRP A 107 -6.38 21.62 -10.72
C TRP A 107 -6.35 20.52 -11.79
N TRP A 108 -6.56 19.25 -11.43
CA TRP A 108 -6.47 18.11 -12.36
C TRP A 108 -7.81 17.85 -13.05
N THR A 109 -7.91 18.24 -14.32
CA THR A 109 -9.11 18.13 -15.15
C THR A 109 -9.17 16.83 -15.96
N GLY A 110 -10.34 16.52 -16.53
CA GLY A 110 -10.51 15.39 -17.46
C GLY A 110 -9.63 15.51 -18.71
N GLU A 111 -9.52 16.72 -19.26
CA GLU A 111 -8.65 17.03 -20.41
C GLU A 111 -7.17 16.68 -20.14
N LEU A 112 -6.68 16.95 -18.93
CA LEU A 112 -5.32 16.56 -18.52
C LEU A 112 -5.17 15.03 -18.43
N GLU A 113 -6.19 14.33 -17.94
CA GLU A 113 -6.14 12.86 -17.86
C GLU A 113 -6.13 12.24 -19.26
N ASP A 114 -6.89 12.78 -20.21
CA ASP A 114 -6.93 12.30 -21.59
C ASP A 114 -5.64 12.65 -22.34
N ALA A 115 -5.11 13.87 -22.20
CA ALA A 115 -3.79 14.23 -22.73
C ALA A 115 -2.67 13.36 -22.14
N LYS A 116 -2.75 13.03 -20.84
CA LYS A 116 -1.81 12.11 -20.19
C LYS A 116 -1.94 10.69 -20.74
N ARG A 117 -3.15 10.19 -20.95
CA ARG A 117 -3.41 8.86 -21.55
C ARG A 117 -2.86 8.79 -22.97
N GLN A 118 -3.12 9.79 -23.80
CA GLN A 118 -2.59 9.87 -25.16
C GLN A 118 -1.06 9.88 -25.16
N LYS A 119 -0.44 10.76 -24.36
CA LYS A 119 1.02 10.81 -24.19
C LYS A 119 1.59 9.48 -23.72
N ASN A 120 0.96 8.82 -22.74
CA ASN A 120 1.43 7.53 -22.20
C ASN A 120 1.31 6.41 -23.24
N ARG A 121 0.20 6.36 -23.99
CA ARG A 121 0.00 5.40 -25.10
C ARG A 121 1.11 5.56 -26.15
N LEU A 122 1.36 6.80 -26.59
CA LEU A 122 2.45 7.11 -27.53
C LEU A 122 3.82 6.80 -26.93
N GLY A 123 4.04 7.06 -25.64
CA GLY A 123 5.28 6.73 -24.94
C GLY A 123 5.56 5.23 -24.85
N SER A 124 4.52 4.42 -24.64
CA SER A 124 4.63 2.96 -24.71
C SER A 124 4.99 2.49 -26.11
N MET A 125 4.42 3.08 -27.16
CA MET A 125 4.76 2.75 -28.56
C MET A 125 6.19 3.20 -28.91
N HIS A 126 6.58 4.42 -28.52
CA HIS A 126 7.94 4.95 -28.65
C HIS A 126 8.96 4.01 -28.01
N HIS A 127 8.70 3.49 -26.81
CA HIS A 127 9.62 2.58 -26.14
C HIS A 127 9.73 1.22 -26.86
N LYS A 128 8.59 0.66 -27.32
CA LYS A 128 8.58 -0.60 -28.08
C LYS A 128 9.32 -0.48 -29.41
N LEU A 129 9.15 0.63 -30.11
CA LEU A 129 9.71 0.88 -31.43
C LEU A 129 11.03 1.65 -31.39
N ARG A 130 11.71 1.73 -30.25
CA ARG A 130 12.97 2.48 -30.07
C ARG A 130 14.10 2.09 -31.02
N THR A 131 14.03 0.91 -31.62
CA THR A 131 14.99 0.41 -32.61
C THR A 131 14.72 0.94 -34.01
N PHE A 132 13.52 1.46 -34.28
CA PHE A 132 13.08 1.99 -35.58
C PHE A 132 13.06 3.52 -35.55
N ASP A 133 14.21 4.14 -35.82
CA ASP A 133 14.43 5.58 -35.66
C ASP A 133 13.47 6.46 -36.48
N GLN A 134 13.09 6.03 -37.68
CA GLN A 134 12.22 6.81 -38.59
C GLN A 134 10.72 6.62 -38.34
N HIS A 135 10.30 5.92 -37.29
CA HIS A 135 8.88 5.68 -37.06
C HIS A 135 8.15 6.97 -36.58
N PRO A 136 7.01 7.37 -37.18
CA PRO A 136 6.29 8.61 -36.84
C PRO A 136 5.88 8.74 -35.36
N CYS A 137 5.79 7.61 -34.63
CA CYS A 137 5.46 7.62 -33.21
C CYS A 137 6.45 8.42 -32.36
N HIS A 138 7.73 8.54 -32.79
CA HIS A 138 8.72 9.30 -32.04
C HIS A 138 8.39 10.79 -32.03
N GLN A 139 8.03 11.33 -33.20
CA GLN A 139 7.60 12.71 -33.35
C GLN A 139 6.26 12.96 -32.63
N GLN A 140 5.27 12.09 -32.84
CA GLN A 140 3.97 12.18 -32.16
C GLN A 140 4.11 12.14 -30.63
N PHE A 141 5.02 11.33 -30.09
CA PHE A 141 5.29 11.30 -28.65
C PHE A 141 5.90 12.61 -28.15
N LYS A 142 6.87 13.19 -28.89
CA LYS A 142 7.47 14.49 -28.53
C LYS A 142 6.42 15.60 -28.51
N GLU A 143 5.53 15.64 -29.50
CA GLU A 143 4.42 16.58 -29.59
C GLU A 143 3.41 16.38 -28.46
N ALA A 144 2.97 15.15 -28.21
CA ALA A 144 2.06 14.86 -27.10
C ALA A 144 2.69 15.17 -25.74
N LYS A 145 4.00 14.97 -25.58
CA LYS A 145 4.74 15.33 -24.37
C LYS A 145 4.78 16.85 -24.16
N SER A 146 5.06 17.63 -25.22
CA SER A 146 5.12 19.09 -25.14
C SER A 146 3.73 19.69 -24.93
N ALA A 147 2.71 19.21 -25.65
CA ALA A 147 1.32 19.62 -25.49
C ALA A 147 0.81 19.33 -24.07
N PHE A 148 1.06 18.14 -23.53
CA PHE A 148 0.71 17.81 -22.15
C PHE A 148 1.41 18.73 -21.14
N ALA A 149 2.70 19.05 -21.34
CA ALA A 149 3.43 19.94 -20.44
C ALA A 149 2.84 21.37 -20.45
N LYS A 150 2.49 21.90 -21.63
CA LYS A 150 1.83 23.20 -21.78
C LYS A 150 0.47 23.21 -21.07
N LEU A 151 -0.36 22.20 -21.33
CA LEU A 151 -1.68 22.07 -20.71
C LEU A 151 -1.59 22.02 -19.17
N VAL A 152 -0.60 21.31 -18.61
CA VAL A 152 -0.37 21.30 -17.14
C VAL A 152 -0.06 22.69 -16.61
N ILE A 153 0.74 23.49 -17.30
CA ILE A 153 1.08 24.85 -16.87
C ILE A 153 -0.15 25.76 -16.95
N GLU A 154 -0.89 25.70 -18.06
CA GLU A 154 -2.08 26.49 -18.32
C GLU A 154 -3.20 26.20 -17.31
N THR A 155 -3.51 24.93 -17.09
CA THR A 155 -4.52 24.49 -16.10
C THR A 155 -4.15 24.89 -14.67
N LYS A 156 -2.89 24.75 -14.26
CA LYS A 156 -2.43 25.23 -12.95
C LYS A 156 -2.59 26.74 -12.81
N ARG A 157 -2.20 27.50 -13.84
CA ARG A 157 -2.32 28.96 -13.86
C ARG A 157 -3.79 29.37 -13.79
N LYS A 158 -4.64 28.76 -14.61
CA LYS A 158 -6.09 28.99 -14.61
C LYS A 158 -6.68 28.72 -13.22
N HIS A 159 -6.44 27.54 -12.67
CA HIS A 159 -6.91 27.18 -11.34
C HIS A 159 -6.42 28.15 -10.25
N TRP A 160 -5.16 28.60 -10.34
CA TRP A 160 -4.62 29.58 -9.39
C TRP A 160 -5.28 30.95 -9.54
N ASN A 161 -5.53 31.40 -10.76
CA ASN A 161 -6.24 32.66 -11.03
C ASN A 161 -7.69 32.60 -10.56
N ASP A 162 -8.39 31.50 -10.85
CA ASP A 162 -9.77 31.28 -10.40
C ASP A 162 -9.83 31.30 -8.86
N TRP A 163 -8.91 30.57 -8.20
CA TRP A 163 -8.80 30.59 -6.74
C TRP A 163 -8.49 32.00 -6.20
N LEU A 164 -7.57 32.74 -6.81
CA LEU A 164 -7.26 34.11 -6.38
C LEU A 164 -8.46 35.06 -6.54
N SER A 165 -9.31 34.84 -7.55
CA SER A 165 -10.51 35.65 -7.77
C SER A 165 -11.60 35.40 -6.72
N GLU A 166 -11.64 34.20 -6.15
CA GLU A 166 -12.60 33.78 -5.12
C GLU A 166 -12.02 33.85 -3.68
N ALA A 167 -10.71 34.07 -3.55
CA ALA A 167 -10.00 33.96 -2.28
C ALA A 167 -10.39 35.08 -1.30
N SER A 168 -10.68 34.69 -0.06
CA SER A 168 -10.88 35.63 1.05
C SER A 168 -9.54 36.15 1.60
N THR A 169 -9.58 37.22 2.41
CA THR A 169 -8.40 37.71 3.14
C THR A 169 -7.72 36.62 3.96
N LYS A 170 -8.49 35.73 4.58
CA LYS A 170 -7.97 34.58 5.35
C LYS A 170 -7.21 33.58 4.48
N ASP A 171 -7.69 33.35 3.25
CA ASP A 171 -7.06 32.45 2.29
C ASP A 171 -5.73 33.01 1.80
N LEU A 172 -5.67 34.32 1.54
CA LEU A 172 -4.44 35.04 1.19
C LEU A 172 -3.40 34.98 2.30
N TRP A 173 -3.81 35.17 3.56
CA TRP A 173 -2.91 35.02 4.72
C TRP A 173 -2.38 33.59 4.86
N THR A 174 -3.23 32.60 4.61
CA THR A 174 -2.85 31.18 4.66
C THR A 174 -1.86 30.84 3.54
N ALA A 175 -2.08 31.33 2.32
CA ALA A 175 -1.14 31.16 1.22
C ALA A 175 0.22 31.83 1.49
N ASN A 176 0.22 33.07 2.02
CA ASN A 176 1.44 33.77 2.41
C ASN A 176 2.22 32.99 3.50
N LYS A 177 1.50 32.40 4.46
CA LYS A 177 2.09 31.51 5.48
C LYS A 177 2.81 30.31 4.84
N TYR A 178 2.21 29.65 3.85
CA TYR A 178 2.83 28.53 3.13
C TYR A 178 4.02 28.95 2.26
N LEU A 179 4.01 30.14 1.67
CA LEU A 179 5.15 30.67 0.91
C LEU A 179 6.35 30.97 1.81
N ARG A 180 6.09 31.47 3.03
CA ARG A 180 7.14 31.72 4.03
C ARG A 180 7.71 30.43 4.63
N ASN A 181 6.89 29.40 4.73
CA ASN A 181 7.25 28.09 5.27
C ASN A 181 7.00 26.99 4.22
N PRO A 182 7.84 26.86 3.19
CA PRO A 182 7.68 25.80 2.21
C PRO A 182 7.70 24.45 2.92
N THR A 183 6.59 23.72 2.81
CA THR A 183 6.46 22.36 3.35
C THR A 183 7.33 21.42 2.52
N GLY A 184 8.54 21.14 3.02
CA GLY A 184 9.43 20.06 2.57
C GLY A 184 9.50 18.92 3.59
N ASP A 185 10.36 17.93 3.32
CA ASP A 185 10.56 16.64 4.01
C ASP A 185 11.04 16.73 5.48
N GLY A 186 10.36 17.54 6.30
CA GLY A 186 10.60 17.65 7.74
C GLY A 186 11.60 18.72 8.18
N GLY A 187 12.19 19.50 7.28
CA GLY A 187 13.09 20.61 7.63
C GLY A 187 12.44 21.98 7.42
N GLN A 188 12.52 22.89 8.41
CA GLN A 188 12.40 24.32 8.09
C GLN A 188 13.53 24.66 7.10
N PRO A 189 13.25 25.32 5.95
CA PRO A 189 14.30 25.68 4.98
C PRO A 189 15.31 26.69 5.55
N ARG A 190 14.97 27.32 6.68
CA ARG A 190 15.74 28.37 7.32
C ARG A 190 16.09 27.91 8.73
N ILE A 191 17.36 27.61 8.96
CA ILE A 191 17.89 27.40 10.30
C ILE A 191 17.60 28.69 11.09
N PRO A 192 17.02 28.63 12.30
CA PRO A 192 16.79 29.83 13.11
C PRO A 192 18.10 30.59 13.35
N THR A 193 18.02 31.88 13.70
CA THR A 193 19.19 32.63 14.18
C THR A 193 19.72 31.94 15.43
N LEU A 194 21.02 31.68 15.48
CA LEU A 194 21.66 31.02 16.61
C LEU A 194 22.33 32.07 17.50
N GLU A 195 22.31 31.87 18.81
CA GLU A 195 23.12 32.66 19.74
C GLU A 195 24.41 31.88 20.02
N ALA A 196 25.57 32.50 19.80
CA ALA A 196 26.86 31.94 20.21
C ALA A 196 27.47 32.86 21.28
N THR A 197 27.97 32.27 22.36
CA THR A 197 28.72 32.99 23.39
C THR A 197 30.20 32.91 23.05
N ASP A 198 30.89 34.05 22.98
CA ASP A 198 32.33 34.07 22.79
C ASP A 198 33.03 33.57 24.08
N PRO A 199 33.89 32.53 24.00
CA PRO A 199 34.55 31.96 25.17
C PRO A 199 35.55 32.90 25.88
N TYR A 200 35.94 34.03 25.26
CA TYR A 200 36.90 34.98 25.87
C TYR A 200 36.24 36.23 26.46
N THR A 201 35.10 36.65 25.93
CA THR A 201 34.42 37.91 26.30
C THR A 201 33.04 37.72 26.91
N ASP A 202 32.50 36.49 26.89
CA ASP A 202 31.18 36.11 27.43
C ASP A 202 30.01 36.90 26.82
N GLU A 203 30.25 37.60 25.70
CA GLU A 203 29.25 38.31 24.93
C GLU A 203 28.49 37.35 24.02
N LYS A 204 27.17 37.56 23.93
CA LYS A 204 26.29 36.81 23.02
C LYS A 204 26.28 37.47 21.65
N VAL A 205 26.67 36.72 20.64
CA VAL A 205 26.64 37.13 19.23
C VAL A 205 25.51 36.39 18.52
N GLU A 206 24.63 37.13 17.85
CA GLU A 206 23.60 36.56 16.99
C GLU A 206 24.17 36.17 15.63
N ILE A 207 24.02 34.89 15.28
CA ILE A 207 24.49 34.30 14.04
C ILE A 207 23.30 34.06 13.10
N ALA A 208 23.18 34.92 12.09
CA ALA A 208 22.04 34.91 11.16
C ALA A 208 22.33 34.20 9.83
N THR A 209 23.58 34.22 9.34
CA THR A 209 23.93 33.69 8.02
C THR A 209 24.24 32.18 8.05
N ASN A 210 24.00 31.48 6.93
CA ASN A 210 24.22 30.03 6.88
C ASN A 210 25.70 29.65 6.95
N GLU A 211 26.59 30.51 6.44
CA GLU A 211 28.05 30.32 6.45
C GLU A 211 28.59 30.40 7.87
N GLU A 212 28.18 31.41 8.63
CA GLU A 212 28.55 31.55 10.04
C GLU A 212 28.00 30.39 10.88
N LYS A 213 26.76 29.94 10.62
CA LYS A 213 26.17 28.77 11.29
C LYS A 213 26.97 27.50 11.02
N ALA A 214 27.33 27.26 9.76
CA ALA A 214 28.13 26.10 9.38
C ALA A 214 29.53 26.14 10.04
N CYS A 215 30.15 27.32 10.09
CA CYS A 215 31.45 27.52 10.75
C CYS A 215 31.37 27.29 12.27
N MET A 216 30.33 27.81 12.92
CA MET A 216 30.06 27.57 14.34
C MET A 216 29.89 26.07 14.61
N PHE A 217 29.02 25.39 13.87
CA PHE A 217 28.83 23.94 14.04
C PHE A 217 30.11 23.15 13.81
N ALA A 218 30.90 23.50 12.78
CA ALA A 218 32.17 22.84 12.52
C ALA A 218 33.13 22.99 13.71
N THR A 219 33.18 24.19 14.31
CA THR A 219 34.05 24.47 15.45
C THR A 219 33.57 23.79 16.73
N THR A 220 32.26 23.76 16.98
CA THR A 220 31.66 23.15 18.19
C THR A 220 31.69 21.62 18.14
N PHE A 221 31.36 21.01 17.01
CA PHE A 221 31.33 19.54 16.91
C PHE A 221 32.71 18.93 16.69
N PHE A 222 33.66 19.68 16.13
CA PHE A 222 35.02 19.23 15.87
C PHE A 222 36.07 20.15 16.51
N PRO A 223 36.14 20.20 17.86
CA PRO A 223 37.12 21.02 18.55
C PRO A 223 38.54 20.55 18.23
N ARG A 224 39.49 21.50 18.19
CA ARG A 224 40.91 21.19 17.95
C ARG A 224 41.44 20.30 19.08
N LYS A 225 42.24 19.29 18.72
CA LYS A 225 42.91 18.42 19.67
C LYS A 225 43.72 19.29 20.66
N PRO A 226 43.56 19.13 21.99
CA PRO A 226 44.35 19.88 22.95
C PRO A 226 45.83 19.54 22.79
N GLU A 227 46.70 20.55 22.86
CA GLU A 227 48.14 20.33 22.83
C GLU A 227 48.56 19.59 24.11
N HIS A 228 49.32 18.51 23.94
CA HIS A 228 49.81 17.72 25.07
C HIS A 228 50.88 18.53 25.82
N SER A 229 50.68 18.76 27.11
CA SER A 229 51.72 19.21 28.05
C SER A 229 52.75 18.11 28.29
#